data_AF-A0A4P8XPA3-F1
#
_entry.id   AF-A0A4P8XPA3-F1
#
_cell.length_a   1.000
_cell.length_b   1.000
_cell.length_c   1.000
_cell.angle_alpha   90.00
_cell.angle_beta   90.00
_cell.angle_gamma   90.00
#
_symmetry.space_group_name_H-M   'P 1'
#
loop_
_entity.id
_entity.type
_entity.pdbx_description
1 polymer ?
#
loop_
_entity_poly.entity_id
_entity_poly.type
_entity_poly.pdbx_seq_one_letter_code
_entity_poly.pdbx_strand_id
1 'polypeptide(L)'
;MEPLPSLHSELSFKEIPGCRSAEELKEARIACQERLLEQKPFMDLYTWIQQVNRMHDEIGRRAVHIGEEHMKGAGFGQPPARYAFVSFGSSGRQEATLWSDQDNGMIIGDEVDEEGNRYFQTFGEVLSDILVTAGYPKCSGKVMCSEPMWRKTLSEWKQQLDQWSSQHAWEPTRYFIIASDLRHIAGSQELSEAWCSHFQDCIDQNIELIPALLRNTVRHKATLNVMGRIVTERFGEHAGGFDVKYGVYIPLVNSVRTLALQRGIVETSTRRRIEKIILLEGGGLLLENVQDAFRVALKLRTETQTEWEEGFISSSGYMSREQLKDKQIQYDLRNTLGVVRRIHRSLQRELRAAERKGR
;
A
#
# COMPACT_ATOMS: atom_id res chain seq x y z
N MET A 1 10.78 44.54 -2.76
CA MET A 1 10.77 43.09 -3.03
C MET A 1 10.05 42.46 -1.87
N GLU A 2 8.81 42.03 -2.07
CA GLU A 2 8.19 41.11 -1.12
C GLU A 2 9.04 39.83 -1.05
N PRO A 3 9.26 39.26 0.14
CA PRO A 3 9.99 38.02 0.25
C PRO A 3 9.21 36.93 -0.49
N LEU A 4 9.90 36.18 -1.35
CA LEU A 4 9.37 34.94 -1.93
C LEU A 4 8.79 34.09 -0.78
N PRO A 5 7.53 33.63 -0.88
CA PRO A 5 6.99 32.70 0.11
C PRO A 5 7.94 31.51 0.22
N SER A 6 8.27 31.09 1.44
CA SER A 6 9.18 29.98 1.65
C SER A 6 8.69 28.76 0.85
N LEU A 7 9.52 28.25 -0.06
CA LEU A 7 9.25 27.10 -0.94
C LEU A 7 9.03 25.75 -0.19
N HIS A 8 8.83 25.79 1.13
CA HIS A 8 8.66 24.63 1.99
C HIS A 8 7.54 24.83 3.03
N SER A 9 6.49 25.61 2.73
CA SER A 9 5.29 25.53 3.57
C SER A 9 4.62 24.19 3.30
N GLU A 10 4.61 23.30 4.30
CA GLU A 10 3.84 22.06 4.22
C GLU A 10 2.40 22.36 3.77
N LEU A 11 1.88 21.57 2.84
CA LEU A 11 0.49 21.73 2.40
C LEU A 11 -0.44 21.48 3.59
N SER A 12 -1.29 22.46 3.84
CA SER A 12 -2.25 22.44 4.93
C SER A 12 -3.57 21.85 4.45
N PHE A 13 -3.97 20.72 5.03
CA PHE A 13 -5.24 20.02 4.78
C PHE A 13 -6.31 20.33 5.84
N LYS A 14 -6.39 21.60 6.28
CA LYS A 14 -7.20 22.04 7.43
C LYS A 14 -8.71 21.93 7.20
N GLU A 15 -9.15 21.79 5.96
CA GLU A 15 -10.56 21.57 5.63
C GLU A 15 -11.04 20.17 6.05
N ILE A 16 -10.18 19.15 6.01
CA ILE A 16 -10.56 17.75 6.26
C ILE A 16 -11.04 17.53 7.71
N PRO A 17 -10.36 18.01 8.77
CA PRO A 17 -10.82 17.84 10.15
C PRO A 17 -12.24 18.37 10.44
N GLY A 18 -12.73 19.32 9.63
CA GLY A 18 -14.03 19.95 9.82
C GLY A 18 -15.22 19.18 9.21
N CYS A 19 -14.99 18.28 8.25
CA CYS A 19 -16.04 17.63 7.46
C CYS A 19 -16.99 16.78 8.30
N ARG A 20 -18.30 17.00 8.26
CA ARG A 20 -19.30 16.30 9.09
C ARG A 20 -20.02 15.16 8.38
N SER A 21 -19.85 15.05 7.06
CA SER A 21 -20.46 14.01 6.23
C SER A 21 -19.46 13.45 5.21
N ALA A 22 -19.84 12.35 4.57
CA ALA A 22 -19.05 11.76 3.50
C ALA A 22 -18.97 12.69 2.28
N GLU A 23 -20.01 13.48 2.02
CA GLU A 23 -20.09 14.48 0.94
C GLU A 23 -19.13 15.65 1.20
N GLU A 24 -19.12 16.20 2.42
CA GLU A 24 -18.15 17.24 2.78
C GLU A 24 -16.71 16.72 2.68
N LEU A 25 -16.48 15.44 3.00
CA LEU A 25 -15.18 14.80 2.86
C LEU A 25 -14.77 14.59 1.40
N LYS A 26 -15.74 14.28 0.51
CA LYS A 26 -15.57 14.24 -0.95
C LYS A 26 -15.11 15.60 -1.47
N GLU A 27 -15.84 16.67 -1.14
CA GLU A 27 -15.51 18.03 -1.55
C GLU A 27 -14.12 18.46 -1.06
N ALA A 28 -13.81 18.21 0.22
CA ALA A 28 -12.50 18.52 0.78
C ALA A 28 -11.37 17.76 0.09
N ARG A 29 -11.56 16.47 -0.25
CA ARG A 29 -10.56 15.70 -1.00
C ARG A 29 -10.34 16.28 -2.40
N ILE A 30 -11.40 16.64 -3.12
CA ILE A 30 -11.29 17.24 -4.46
C ILE A 30 -10.44 18.52 -4.38
N ALA A 31 -10.76 19.42 -3.45
CA ALA A 31 -10.01 20.66 -3.25
C ALA A 31 -8.53 20.40 -2.87
N CYS A 32 -8.26 19.42 -2.01
CA CYS A 32 -6.89 19.04 -1.64
C CYS A 32 -6.12 18.45 -2.83
N GLN A 33 -6.78 17.61 -3.65
CA GLN A 33 -6.21 17.00 -4.85
C GLN A 33 -5.81 18.07 -5.88
N GLU A 34 -6.68 19.04 -6.15
CA GLU A 34 -6.39 20.14 -7.07
C GLU A 34 -5.16 20.93 -6.61
N ARG A 35 -5.10 21.31 -5.32
CA ARG A 35 -3.92 21.98 -4.76
C ARG A 35 -2.65 21.12 -4.86
N LEU A 36 -2.74 19.82 -4.64
CA LEU A 36 -1.61 18.89 -4.80
C LEU A 36 -1.12 18.81 -6.25
N LEU A 37 -2.02 18.87 -7.22
CA LEU A 37 -1.70 18.87 -8.64
C LEU A 37 -1.03 20.18 -9.06
N GLU A 38 -1.55 21.33 -8.59
CA GLU A 38 -0.95 22.65 -8.83
C GLU A 38 0.47 22.77 -8.25
N GLN A 39 0.72 22.17 -7.08
CA GLN A 39 2.03 22.21 -6.42
C GLN A 39 3.02 21.17 -6.94
N LYS A 40 2.56 20.13 -7.66
CA LYS A 40 3.41 19.03 -8.15
C LYS A 40 4.67 19.48 -8.90
N PRO A 41 4.64 20.51 -9.79
CA PRO A 41 5.84 20.96 -10.50
C PRO A 41 6.91 21.59 -9.61
N PHE A 42 6.55 22.02 -8.40
CA PHE A 42 7.44 22.74 -7.47
C PHE A 42 8.00 21.86 -6.35
N MET A 43 7.65 20.57 -6.33
CA MET A 43 8.09 19.60 -5.32
C MET A 43 8.89 18.47 -5.96
N ASP A 44 9.87 17.93 -5.24
CA ASP A 44 10.46 16.65 -5.63
C ASP A 44 9.43 15.51 -5.45
N LEU A 45 9.68 14.40 -6.13
CA LEU A 45 8.77 13.25 -6.16
C LEU A 45 8.42 12.73 -4.76
N TYR A 46 9.40 12.60 -3.86
CA TYR A 46 9.16 12.01 -2.55
C TYR A 46 8.38 12.96 -1.66
N THR A 47 8.71 14.25 -1.69
CA THR A 47 7.95 15.28 -0.98
C THR A 47 6.50 15.31 -1.49
N TRP A 48 6.27 15.27 -2.80
CA TRP A 48 4.92 15.26 -3.35
C TRP A 48 4.12 14.01 -2.93
N ILE A 49 4.71 12.81 -3.05
CA ILE A 49 4.06 11.56 -2.61
C ILE A 49 3.76 11.60 -1.11
N GLN A 50 4.66 12.16 -0.30
CA GLN A 50 4.44 12.32 1.13
C GLN A 50 3.22 13.22 1.41
N GLN A 51 3.07 14.35 0.71
CA GLN A 51 1.90 15.21 0.87
C GLN A 51 0.61 14.51 0.43
N VAL A 52 0.64 13.75 -0.67
CA VAL A 52 -0.50 12.92 -1.11
C VAL A 52 -0.90 11.91 -0.03
N ASN A 53 0.06 11.19 0.55
CA ASN A 53 -0.23 10.19 1.59
C ASN A 53 -0.69 10.83 2.91
N ARG A 54 -0.18 12.02 3.24
CA ARG A 54 -0.68 12.80 4.38
C ARG A 54 -2.15 13.19 4.19
N MET A 55 -2.55 13.65 3.00
CA MET A 55 -3.96 13.92 2.68
C MET A 55 -4.81 12.66 2.87
N HIS A 56 -4.35 11.51 2.34
CA HIS A 56 -5.06 10.23 2.50
C HIS A 56 -5.21 9.83 3.97
N ASP A 57 -4.18 10.05 4.80
CA ASP A 57 -4.23 9.77 6.24
C ASP A 57 -5.24 10.65 6.97
N GLU A 58 -5.26 11.95 6.69
CA GLU A 58 -6.24 12.87 7.28
C GLU A 58 -7.67 12.47 6.88
N ILE A 59 -7.88 12.08 5.63
CA ILE A 59 -9.17 11.59 5.15
C ILE A 59 -9.56 10.29 5.86
N GLY A 60 -8.63 9.34 6.00
CA GLY A 60 -8.87 8.09 6.72
C GLY A 60 -9.27 8.33 8.17
N ARG A 61 -8.54 9.20 8.89
CA ARG A 61 -8.89 9.58 10.28
C ARG A 61 -10.26 10.25 10.36
N ARG A 62 -10.56 11.16 9.44
CA ARG A 62 -11.85 11.84 9.45
C ARG A 62 -13.01 10.93 9.10
N ALA A 63 -12.83 10.02 8.14
CA ALA A 63 -13.83 9.03 7.76
C ALA A 63 -14.22 8.13 8.94
N VAL A 64 -13.24 7.74 9.77
CA VAL A 64 -13.48 7.00 11.02
C VAL A 64 -14.42 7.77 11.93
N HIS A 65 -14.15 9.05 12.20
CA HIS A 65 -14.99 9.87 13.07
C HIS A 65 -16.40 10.10 12.49
N ILE A 66 -16.52 10.37 11.19
CA ILE A 66 -17.83 10.49 10.52
C ILE A 66 -18.61 9.18 10.66
N GLY A 67 -17.94 8.03 10.51
CA GLY A 67 -18.54 6.73 10.69
C GLY A 67 -19.03 6.50 12.13
N GLU A 68 -18.24 6.87 13.15
CA GLU A 68 -18.66 6.76 14.56
C GLU A 68 -19.92 7.60 14.85
N GLU A 69 -19.96 8.85 14.37
CA GLU A 69 -21.14 9.71 14.52
C GLU A 69 -22.36 9.19 13.74
N HIS A 70 -22.12 8.59 12.56
CA HIS A 70 -23.18 7.91 11.80
C HIS A 70 -23.75 6.73 12.58
N MET A 71 -22.90 5.85 13.11
CA MET A 71 -23.32 4.68 13.91
C MET A 71 -24.14 5.13 15.13
N LYS A 72 -23.68 6.17 15.83
CA LYS A 72 -24.39 6.78 16.96
C LYS A 72 -25.76 7.33 16.55
N GLY A 73 -25.82 8.10 15.45
CA GLY A 73 -27.06 8.67 14.92
C GLY A 73 -28.06 7.62 14.43
N ALA A 74 -27.58 6.47 13.96
CA ALA A 74 -28.39 5.33 13.54
C ALA A 74 -28.86 4.44 14.71
N GLY A 75 -28.52 4.78 15.96
CA GLY A 75 -28.97 4.07 17.16
C GLY A 75 -28.08 2.92 17.62
N PHE A 76 -26.93 2.68 16.98
CA PHE A 76 -25.96 1.67 17.42
C PHE A 76 -25.11 2.13 18.62
N GLY A 77 -25.08 3.45 18.90
CA GLY A 77 -24.31 4.02 19.99
C GLY A 77 -22.82 4.20 19.67
N GLN A 78 -22.02 4.33 20.73
CA GLN A 78 -20.55 4.45 20.64
C GLN A 78 -19.90 3.07 20.40
N PRO A 79 -18.65 3.03 19.90
CA PRO A 79 -17.92 1.77 19.78
C PRO A 79 -17.88 1.01 21.13
N PRO A 80 -18.34 -0.26 21.18
CA PRO A 80 -18.47 -1.01 22.43
C PRO A 80 -17.14 -1.58 22.95
N ALA A 81 -16.06 -1.46 22.18
CA ALA A 81 -14.71 -1.83 22.54
C ALA A 81 -13.72 -0.85 21.90
N ARG A 82 -12.47 -0.81 22.36
CA ARG A 82 -11.41 -0.10 21.61
C ARG A 82 -11.16 -0.81 20.29
N TYR A 83 -10.77 -0.06 19.28
CA TYR A 83 -10.34 -0.60 18.01
C TYR A 83 -9.25 0.27 17.39
N ALA A 84 -8.51 -0.29 16.44
CA ALA A 84 -7.56 0.43 15.59
C ALA A 84 -8.00 0.28 14.14
N PHE A 85 -8.12 1.41 13.43
CA PHE A 85 -8.21 1.44 11.98
C PHE A 85 -6.81 1.52 11.38
N VAL A 86 -6.50 0.58 10.50
CA VAL A 86 -5.17 0.40 9.93
C VAL A 86 -5.23 0.38 8.42
N SER A 87 -4.12 0.75 7.78
CA SER A 87 -3.93 0.69 6.33
C SER A 87 -2.98 -0.43 5.95
N PHE A 88 -3.19 -1.01 4.76
CA PHE A 88 -2.28 -1.95 4.12
C PHE A 88 -1.92 -1.42 2.74
N GLY A 89 -1.21 -2.23 1.94
CA GLY A 89 -0.99 -1.90 0.55
C GLY A 89 -0.22 -0.59 0.38
N SER A 90 -0.44 0.12 -0.72
CA SER A 90 0.31 1.37 -0.98
C SER A 90 0.09 2.42 0.10
N SER A 91 -1.09 2.48 0.71
CA SER A 91 -1.37 3.40 1.82
C SER A 91 -0.56 3.04 3.07
N GLY A 92 -0.44 1.75 3.38
CA GLY A 92 0.40 1.25 4.47
C GLY A 92 1.89 1.56 4.29
N ARG A 93 2.38 1.50 3.04
CA ARG A 93 3.77 1.81 2.67
C ARG A 93 4.06 3.30 2.44
N GLN A 94 3.05 4.17 2.53
CA GLN A 94 3.14 5.59 2.18
C GLN A 94 3.54 5.84 0.71
N GLU A 95 2.92 5.08 -0.20
CA GLU A 95 3.18 5.06 -1.64
C GLU A 95 1.89 5.18 -2.47
N ALA A 96 0.79 5.60 -1.82
CA ALA A 96 -0.48 5.82 -2.50
C ALA A 96 -0.36 6.98 -3.50
N THR A 97 -0.97 6.79 -4.66
CA THR A 97 -1.25 7.83 -5.66
C THR A 97 -2.65 8.41 -5.43
N LEU A 98 -2.95 9.56 -6.05
CA LEU A 98 -4.25 10.24 -5.92
C LEU A 98 -5.45 9.33 -6.25
N TRP A 99 -5.29 8.33 -7.10
CA TRP A 99 -6.31 7.36 -7.54
C TRP A 99 -6.16 5.96 -6.91
N SER A 100 -5.50 5.85 -5.75
CA SER A 100 -5.38 4.55 -5.08
C SER A 100 -6.72 4.08 -4.50
N ASP A 101 -6.91 2.76 -4.49
CA ASP A 101 -8.01 2.08 -3.82
C ASP A 101 -7.83 2.08 -2.29
N GLN A 102 -8.88 1.68 -1.58
CA GLN A 102 -8.83 1.51 -0.13
C GLN A 102 -8.32 0.10 0.25
N ASP A 103 -7.08 0.04 0.75
CA ASP A 103 -6.52 -1.13 1.42
C ASP A 103 -6.46 -0.85 2.94
N ASN A 104 -7.39 -1.42 3.71
CA ASN A 104 -7.51 -1.15 5.14
C ASN A 104 -8.00 -2.35 5.96
N GLY A 105 -8.02 -2.21 7.28
CA GLY A 105 -8.55 -3.19 8.20
C GLY A 105 -8.82 -2.62 9.59
N MET A 106 -9.31 -3.48 10.47
CA MET A 106 -9.69 -3.13 11.83
C MET A 106 -9.21 -4.20 12.82
N ILE A 107 -8.53 -3.75 13.87
CA ILE A 107 -8.12 -4.57 15.00
C ILE A 107 -9.02 -4.18 16.18
N ILE A 108 -9.79 -5.11 16.71
CA ILE A 108 -10.77 -4.87 17.78
C ILE A 108 -10.18 -5.39 19.11
N GLY A 109 -10.47 -4.71 20.21
CA GLY A 109 -10.11 -5.19 21.54
C GLY A 109 -10.82 -6.49 21.90
N ASP A 110 -10.14 -7.38 22.61
CA ASP A 110 -10.69 -8.68 23.02
C ASP A 110 -11.81 -8.57 24.06
N GLU A 111 -12.07 -7.36 24.60
CA GLU A 111 -13.20 -7.09 25.48
C GLU A 111 -14.56 -7.02 24.77
N VAL A 112 -14.59 -7.13 23.43
CA VAL A 112 -15.83 -7.10 22.64
C VAL A 112 -16.66 -8.37 22.84
N ASP A 113 -17.98 -8.21 22.97
CA ASP A 113 -18.94 -9.31 23.00
C ASP A 113 -19.54 -9.59 21.60
N GLU A 114 -20.50 -10.51 21.52
CA GLU A 114 -21.14 -10.87 20.24
C GLU A 114 -21.92 -9.71 19.62
N GLU A 115 -22.59 -8.89 20.44
CA GLU A 115 -23.30 -7.71 19.96
C GLU A 115 -22.34 -6.64 19.45
N GLY A 116 -21.23 -6.42 20.16
CA GLY A 116 -20.16 -5.55 19.72
C GLY A 116 -19.47 -6.02 18.45
N ASN A 117 -19.34 -7.33 18.23
CA ASN A 117 -18.87 -7.85 16.96
C ASN A 117 -19.80 -7.49 15.80
N ARG A 118 -21.13 -7.52 16.02
CA ARG A 118 -22.10 -7.04 15.02
C ARG A 118 -21.99 -5.52 14.80
N TYR A 119 -21.75 -4.74 15.86
CA TYR A 119 -21.46 -3.31 15.73
C TYR A 119 -20.28 -3.08 14.77
N PHE A 120 -19.15 -3.75 14.99
CA PHE A 120 -17.95 -3.55 14.17
C PHE A 120 -18.12 -4.07 12.74
N GLN A 121 -18.97 -5.07 12.51
CA GLN A 121 -19.36 -5.47 11.16
C GLN A 121 -20.04 -4.32 10.42
N THR A 122 -21.11 -3.77 10.98
CA THR A 122 -21.83 -2.65 10.36
C THR A 122 -20.93 -1.42 10.24
N PHE A 123 -20.12 -1.12 11.26
CA PHE A 123 -19.20 0.01 11.22
C PHE A 123 -18.14 -0.13 10.12
N GLY A 124 -17.60 -1.34 9.89
CA GLY A 124 -16.66 -1.59 8.79
C GLY A 124 -17.30 -1.38 7.40
N GLU A 125 -18.56 -1.75 7.23
CA GLU A 125 -19.34 -1.50 6.01
C GLU A 125 -19.56 0.01 5.80
N VAL A 126 -20.04 0.71 6.83
CA VAL A 126 -20.23 2.17 6.82
C VAL A 126 -18.93 2.91 6.50
N LEU A 127 -17.82 2.56 7.14
CA LEU A 127 -16.53 3.20 6.90
C LEU A 127 -16.04 2.98 5.48
N SER A 128 -16.21 1.76 4.95
CA SER A 128 -15.85 1.45 3.56
C SER A 128 -16.67 2.28 2.57
N ASP A 129 -17.96 2.46 2.82
CA ASP A 129 -18.85 3.23 1.96
C ASP A 129 -18.60 4.75 2.06
N ILE A 130 -18.28 5.29 3.24
CA ILE A 130 -17.82 6.69 3.39
C ILE A 130 -16.57 6.93 2.54
N LEU A 131 -15.60 6.00 2.57
CA LEU A 131 -14.40 6.09 1.73
C LEU A 131 -14.73 5.98 0.24
N VAL A 132 -15.71 5.16 -0.17
CA VAL A 132 -16.21 5.14 -1.56
C VAL A 132 -16.76 6.50 -1.96
N THR A 133 -17.61 7.13 -1.14
CA THR A 133 -18.13 8.48 -1.41
C THR A 133 -17.01 9.50 -1.50
N ALA A 134 -15.99 9.40 -0.64
CA ALA A 134 -14.77 10.21 -0.73
C ALA A 134 -13.87 9.84 -1.92
N GLY A 135 -14.27 8.90 -2.79
CA GLY A 135 -13.63 8.56 -4.05
C GLY A 135 -12.48 7.57 -3.95
N TYR A 136 -12.49 6.71 -2.93
CA TYR A 136 -11.60 5.54 -2.81
C TYR A 136 -12.36 4.27 -3.22
N PRO A 137 -12.13 3.73 -4.43
CA PRO A 137 -12.84 2.54 -4.89
C PRO A 137 -12.55 1.34 -3.97
N LYS A 138 -13.54 0.45 -3.83
CA LYS A 138 -13.38 -0.81 -3.07
C LYS A 138 -12.23 -1.63 -3.65
N CYS A 139 -11.37 -2.17 -2.79
CA CYS A 139 -10.26 -3.01 -3.21
C CYS A 139 -10.79 -4.28 -3.87
N SER A 140 -10.40 -4.52 -5.13
CA SER A 140 -10.74 -5.74 -5.87
C SER A 140 -10.24 -7.03 -5.18
N GLY A 141 -9.18 -6.91 -4.37
CA GLY A 141 -8.62 -7.98 -3.56
C GLY A 141 -9.30 -8.17 -2.20
N LYS A 142 -10.34 -7.40 -1.88
CA LYS A 142 -11.10 -7.47 -0.63
C LYS A 142 -10.25 -7.26 0.64
N VAL A 143 -9.27 -6.35 0.57
CA VAL A 143 -8.42 -5.95 1.70
C VAL A 143 -9.03 -4.74 2.40
N MET A 144 -10.14 -4.94 3.11
CA MET A 144 -10.92 -3.85 3.72
C MET A 144 -11.53 -4.27 5.05
N CYS A 145 -11.73 -3.35 5.98
CA CYS A 145 -12.40 -3.58 7.26
C CYS A 145 -13.88 -4.00 7.14
N SER A 146 -14.49 -3.82 5.96
CA SER A 146 -15.80 -4.40 5.62
C SER A 146 -15.74 -5.93 5.45
N GLU A 147 -14.55 -6.49 5.20
CA GLU A 147 -14.33 -7.91 4.94
C GLU A 147 -13.89 -8.65 6.22
N PRO A 148 -14.52 -9.77 6.61
CA PRO A 148 -14.21 -10.49 7.86
C PRO A 148 -12.75 -10.96 8.00
N MET A 149 -12.02 -11.09 6.89
CA MET A 149 -10.60 -11.45 6.89
C MET A 149 -9.71 -10.33 7.45
N TRP A 150 -10.16 -9.08 7.38
CA TRP A 150 -9.41 -7.87 7.75
C TRP A 150 -10.08 -7.07 8.87
N ARG A 151 -11.09 -7.65 9.53
CA ARG A 151 -11.76 -7.12 10.73
C ARG A 151 -11.88 -8.22 11.75
N LYS A 152 -11.09 -8.13 12.82
CA LYS A 152 -10.97 -9.18 13.84
C LYS A 152 -10.59 -8.60 15.19
N THR A 153 -10.84 -9.37 16.25
CA THR A 153 -10.22 -9.07 17.55
C THR A 153 -8.71 -9.25 17.48
N LEU A 154 -7.97 -8.67 18.42
CA LEU A 154 -6.52 -8.81 18.48
C LEU A 154 -6.12 -10.29 18.61
N SER A 155 -6.80 -11.07 19.45
CA SER A 155 -6.53 -12.49 19.62
C SER A 155 -6.78 -13.29 18.33
N GLU A 156 -7.87 -13.00 17.61
CA GLU A 156 -8.15 -13.63 16.32
C GLU A 156 -7.13 -13.24 15.24
N TRP A 157 -6.69 -11.97 15.23
CA TRP A 157 -5.62 -11.51 14.34
C TRP A 157 -4.32 -12.27 14.58
N LYS A 158 -3.92 -12.47 15.84
CA LYS A 158 -2.73 -13.26 16.21
C LYS A 158 -2.82 -14.69 15.68
N GLN A 159 -3.95 -15.35 15.91
CA GLN A 159 -4.19 -16.69 15.38
C GLN A 159 -4.13 -16.74 13.85
N GLN A 160 -4.66 -15.73 13.17
CA GLN A 160 -4.59 -15.65 11.71
C GLN A 160 -3.17 -15.43 11.20
N LEU A 161 -2.36 -14.62 11.89
CA LEU A 161 -0.94 -14.45 11.57
C LEU A 161 -0.15 -15.75 11.76
N ASP A 162 -0.44 -16.50 12.84
CA ASP A 162 0.14 -17.82 13.07
C ASP A 162 -0.22 -18.80 11.94
N GLN A 163 -1.48 -18.78 11.49
CA GLN A 163 -1.94 -19.59 10.36
C GLN A 163 -1.26 -19.16 9.05
N TRP A 164 -1.22 -17.87 8.76
CA TRP A 164 -0.63 -17.36 7.51
C TRP A 164 0.88 -17.58 7.43
N SER A 165 1.58 -17.50 8.55
CA SER A 165 3.02 -17.77 8.61
C SER A 165 3.33 -19.27 8.54
N SER A 166 2.53 -20.14 9.17
CA SER A 166 2.74 -21.60 9.17
C SER A 166 2.22 -22.31 7.91
N GLN A 167 1.22 -21.74 7.22
CA GLN A 167 0.69 -22.30 5.98
C GLN A 167 1.47 -21.79 4.77
N HIS A 168 2.38 -22.62 4.26
CA HIS A 168 3.23 -22.30 3.11
C HIS A 168 2.52 -22.39 1.74
N ALA A 169 1.18 -22.26 1.75
CA ALA A 169 0.35 -22.21 0.55
C ALA A 169 0.32 -20.79 -0.05
N TRP A 170 -0.11 -20.69 -1.32
CA TRP A 170 -0.05 -19.43 -2.07
C TRP A 170 -0.81 -18.27 -1.41
N GLU A 171 -2.08 -18.49 -1.07
CA GLU A 171 -2.94 -17.42 -0.54
C GLU A 171 -2.54 -16.98 0.88
N PRO A 172 -2.35 -17.89 1.87
CA PRO A 172 -1.91 -17.49 3.20
C PRO A 172 -0.60 -16.70 3.18
N THR A 173 0.40 -17.14 2.40
CA THR A 173 1.66 -16.39 2.25
C THR A 173 1.45 -15.03 1.59
N ARG A 174 0.57 -14.94 0.57
CA ARG A 174 0.24 -13.66 -0.06
C ARG A 174 -0.39 -12.70 0.95
N TYR A 175 -1.31 -13.17 1.77
CA TYR A 175 -1.93 -12.35 2.81
C TYR A 175 -0.93 -11.91 3.88
N PHE A 176 -0.03 -12.79 4.30
CA PHE A 176 1.07 -12.44 5.20
C PHE A 176 1.95 -11.31 4.63
N ILE A 177 2.27 -11.38 3.34
CA ILE A 177 3.04 -10.33 2.63
C ILE A 177 2.26 -9.01 2.59
N ILE A 178 0.94 -9.03 2.36
CA ILE A 178 0.11 -7.81 2.40
C ILE A 178 0.06 -7.24 3.83
N ALA A 179 -0.11 -8.10 4.82
CA ALA A 179 -0.16 -7.75 6.23
C ALA A 179 1.14 -7.09 6.72
N SER A 180 2.29 -7.43 6.13
CA SER A 180 3.58 -6.78 6.45
C SER A 180 3.61 -5.26 6.21
N ASP A 181 2.60 -4.70 5.53
CA ASP A 181 2.46 -3.27 5.33
C ASP A 181 1.53 -2.57 6.33
N LEU A 182 1.09 -3.27 7.38
CA LEU A 182 0.17 -2.70 8.36
C LEU A 182 0.74 -1.38 8.91
N ARG A 183 -0.04 -0.31 8.78
CA ARG A 183 0.26 0.99 9.38
C ARG A 183 -0.97 1.57 10.07
N HIS A 184 -0.79 2.00 11.31
CA HIS A 184 -1.83 2.65 12.09
C HIS A 184 -2.32 3.95 11.44
N ILE A 185 -3.64 4.16 11.42
CA ILE A 185 -4.27 5.40 10.93
C ILE A 185 -5.03 6.11 12.05
N ALA A 186 -5.91 5.40 12.77
CA ALA A 186 -6.76 5.96 13.83
C ALA A 186 -7.14 4.92 14.89
N GLY A 187 -7.64 5.37 16.04
CA GLY A 187 -8.08 4.51 17.15
C GLY A 187 -6.95 4.19 18.13
N SER A 188 -7.01 3.02 18.78
CA SER A 188 -6.02 2.59 19.78
C SER A 188 -4.70 2.21 19.11
N GLN A 189 -3.65 2.97 19.42
CA GLN A 189 -2.29 2.68 18.94
C GLN A 189 -1.76 1.39 19.56
N GLU A 190 -2.12 1.10 20.82
CA GLU A 190 -1.70 -0.08 21.56
C GLU A 190 -2.11 -1.38 20.86
N LEU A 191 -3.30 -1.43 20.26
CA LEU A 191 -3.77 -2.59 19.50
C LEU A 191 -2.91 -2.85 18.25
N SER A 192 -2.59 -1.79 17.49
CA SER A 192 -1.72 -1.94 16.31
C SER A 192 -0.27 -2.27 16.70
N GLU A 193 0.24 -1.74 17.81
CA GLU A 193 1.58 -2.08 18.31
C GLU A 193 1.66 -3.53 18.78
N ALA A 194 0.64 -4.02 19.50
CA ALA A 194 0.55 -5.41 19.92
C ALA A 194 0.42 -6.36 18.71
N TRP A 195 -0.28 -5.94 17.66
CA TRP A 195 -0.33 -6.68 16.39
C TRP A 195 1.05 -6.74 15.73
N CYS A 196 1.75 -5.60 15.62
CA CYS A 196 3.08 -5.52 15.00
C CYS A 196 4.11 -6.36 15.76
N SER A 197 4.04 -6.37 17.10
CA SER A 197 4.88 -7.22 17.94
C SER A 197 4.66 -8.71 17.61
N HIS A 198 3.41 -9.15 17.52
CA HIS A 198 3.11 -10.54 17.18
C HIS A 198 3.51 -10.90 15.73
N PHE A 199 3.36 -9.97 14.80
CA PHE A 199 3.82 -10.14 13.43
C PHE A 199 5.35 -10.34 13.36
N GLN A 200 6.11 -9.59 14.16
CA GLN A 200 7.56 -9.80 14.30
C GLN A 200 7.87 -11.19 14.87
N ASP A 201 7.15 -11.62 15.92
CA ASP A 201 7.33 -12.96 16.50
C ASP A 201 7.11 -14.07 15.45
N CYS A 202 6.10 -13.92 14.59
CA CYS A 202 5.84 -14.86 13.49
C CYS A 202 7.01 -14.96 12.49
N ILE A 203 7.77 -13.87 12.29
CA ILE A 203 8.94 -13.87 11.41
C ILE A 203 10.12 -14.53 12.12
N ASP A 204 10.39 -14.13 13.37
CA ASP A 204 11.58 -14.55 14.11
C ASP A 204 11.54 -16.04 14.48
N GLN A 205 10.34 -16.61 14.66
CA GLN A 205 10.16 -18.00 15.10
C GLN A 205 9.98 -18.99 13.94
N ASN A 206 9.86 -18.53 12.68
CA ASN A 206 9.48 -19.38 11.56
C ASN A 206 10.51 -19.37 10.42
N ILE A 207 11.50 -20.26 10.51
CA ILE A 207 12.54 -20.41 9.48
C ILE A 207 11.98 -20.91 8.13
N GLU A 208 10.89 -21.68 8.16
CA GLU A 208 10.26 -22.28 6.96
C GLU A 208 9.41 -21.28 6.16
N LEU A 209 9.09 -20.13 6.76
CA LEU A 209 8.40 -19.02 6.11
C LEU A 209 9.22 -18.46 4.93
N ILE A 210 10.55 -18.44 5.02
CA ILE A 210 11.42 -17.84 4.00
C ILE A 210 11.25 -18.50 2.61
N PRO A 211 11.36 -19.84 2.46
CA PRO A 211 11.03 -20.51 1.21
C PRO A 211 9.63 -20.19 0.69
N ALA A 212 8.62 -20.07 1.58
CA ALA A 212 7.26 -19.73 1.18
C ALA A 212 7.16 -18.31 0.60
N LEU A 213 7.73 -17.31 1.29
CA LEU A 213 7.81 -15.92 0.81
C LEU A 213 8.51 -15.82 -0.54
N LEU A 214 9.66 -16.50 -0.68
CA LEU A 214 10.42 -16.55 -1.92
C LEU A 214 9.60 -17.17 -3.05
N ARG A 215 8.94 -18.32 -2.81
CA ARG A 215 8.04 -18.95 -3.80
C ARG A 215 6.92 -18.00 -4.20
N ASN A 216 6.32 -17.29 -3.25
CA ASN A 216 5.24 -16.36 -3.51
C ASN A 216 5.69 -15.25 -4.47
N THR A 217 6.82 -14.62 -4.13
CA THR A 217 7.38 -13.49 -4.87
C THR A 217 7.92 -13.86 -6.25
N VAL A 218 8.59 -15.02 -6.40
CA VAL A 218 9.18 -15.40 -7.70
C VAL A 218 8.20 -16.07 -8.65
N ARG A 219 7.05 -16.57 -8.16
CA ARG A 219 6.02 -17.21 -9.01
C ARG A 219 5.23 -16.22 -9.85
N HIS A 220 5.32 -14.91 -9.59
CA HIS A 220 4.77 -13.82 -10.42
C HIS A 220 5.46 -13.74 -11.81
N LYS A 221 5.46 -14.85 -12.56
CA LYS A 221 5.94 -14.98 -13.94
C LYS A 221 5.03 -14.27 -14.95
N ALA A 222 3.78 -13.96 -14.61
CA ALA A 222 2.79 -13.48 -15.58
C ALA A 222 3.04 -12.04 -16.08
N THR A 223 3.69 -11.18 -15.29
CA THR A 223 4.07 -9.82 -15.73
C THR A 223 5.55 -9.73 -16.12
N LEU A 224 6.35 -10.70 -15.69
CA LEU A 224 7.75 -10.89 -16.07
C LEU A 224 7.85 -11.89 -17.22
N ASN A 225 7.21 -11.60 -18.36
CA ASN A 225 7.44 -12.37 -19.58
C ASN A 225 8.82 -12.02 -20.17
N VAL A 226 9.86 -12.55 -19.51
CA VAL A 226 11.16 -12.96 -20.04
C VAL A 226 11.88 -11.91 -20.91
N MET A 227 12.61 -11.00 -20.26
CA MET A 227 13.94 -10.45 -20.67
C MET A 227 14.22 -8.98 -20.32
N GLY A 228 13.44 -8.30 -19.47
CA GLY A 228 13.68 -6.87 -19.22
C GLY A 228 13.36 -6.01 -20.47
N ARG A 229 12.41 -6.50 -21.26
CA ARG A 229 11.84 -5.79 -22.41
C ARG A 229 10.50 -5.21 -21.99
N ILE A 230 10.16 -4.05 -22.56
CA ILE A 230 8.84 -3.44 -22.43
C ILE A 230 7.85 -4.36 -23.15
N VAL A 231 6.90 -4.92 -22.42
CA VAL A 231 5.82 -5.74 -22.97
C VAL A 231 4.55 -4.91 -22.88
N THR A 232 4.04 -4.49 -24.03
CA THR A 232 2.79 -3.74 -24.10
C THR A 232 1.60 -4.67 -24.26
N GLU A 233 0.43 -4.21 -23.83
CA GLU A 233 -0.82 -4.93 -24.04
C GLU A 233 -1.08 -5.14 -25.52
N ARG A 234 -1.55 -6.34 -25.88
CA ARG A 234 -1.76 -6.72 -27.28
C ARG A 234 -3.15 -6.36 -27.79
N PHE A 235 -4.14 -6.38 -26.92
CA PHE A 235 -5.55 -6.25 -27.25
C PHE A 235 -6.29 -5.46 -26.16
N GLY A 236 -7.53 -5.06 -26.44
CA GLY A 236 -8.36 -4.32 -25.51
C GLY A 236 -8.07 -2.82 -25.50
N GLU A 237 -8.69 -2.13 -24.55
CA GLU A 237 -8.65 -0.67 -24.40
C GLU A 237 -7.23 -0.10 -24.25
N HIS A 238 -6.32 -0.84 -23.62
CA HIS A 238 -4.94 -0.42 -23.38
C HIS A 238 -3.94 -0.97 -24.41
N ALA A 239 -4.41 -1.45 -25.57
CA ALA A 239 -3.53 -2.02 -26.60
C ALA A 239 -2.39 -1.06 -26.99
N GLY A 240 -1.14 -1.56 -26.94
CA GLY A 240 0.07 -0.79 -27.18
C GLY A 240 0.57 0.02 -25.97
N GLY A 241 -0.17 0.03 -24.86
CA GLY A 241 0.23 0.63 -23.59
C GLY A 241 0.98 -0.34 -22.67
N PHE A 242 1.55 0.18 -21.58
CA PHE A 242 2.33 -0.58 -20.60
C PHE A 242 1.76 -0.43 -19.18
N ASP A 243 1.47 -1.54 -18.50
CA ASP A 243 1.00 -1.56 -17.12
C ASP A 243 2.16 -1.25 -16.15
N VAL A 244 2.21 -0.02 -15.63
CA VAL A 244 3.28 0.40 -14.72
C VAL A 244 3.16 -0.29 -13.36
N LYS A 245 1.94 -0.48 -12.87
CA LYS A 245 1.64 -1.04 -11.54
C LYS A 245 2.14 -2.49 -11.48
N TYR A 246 1.68 -3.33 -12.40
CA TYR A 246 1.96 -4.76 -12.38
C TYR A 246 3.23 -5.14 -13.16
N GLY A 247 3.66 -4.31 -14.12
CA GLY A 247 4.87 -4.53 -14.92
C GLY A 247 6.18 -4.17 -14.19
N VAL A 248 6.16 -3.16 -13.30
CA VAL A 248 7.38 -2.66 -12.64
C VAL A 248 7.24 -2.51 -11.14
N TYR A 249 6.22 -1.76 -10.70
CA TYR A 249 6.13 -1.31 -9.31
C TYR A 249 5.90 -2.48 -8.32
N ILE A 250 4.87 -3.28 -8.53
CA ILE A 250 4.56 -4.44 -7.68
C ILE A 250 5.70 -5.47 -7.65
N PRO A 251 6.33 -5.83 -8.79
CA PRO A 251 7.52 -6.68 -8.78
C PRO A 251 8.67 -6.16 -7.89
N LEU A 252 8.96 -4.86 -7.92
CA LEU A 252 9.97 -4.24 -7.05
C LEU A 252 9.54 -4.29 -5.58
N VAL A 253 8.32 -3.84 -5.27
CA VAL A 253 7.77 -3.84 -3.91
C VAL A 253 7.79 -5.24 -3.31
N ASN A 254 7.32 -6.27 -4.03
CA ASN A 254 7.32 -7.64 -3.54
C ASN A 254 8.74 -8.20 -3.33
N SER A 255 9.68 -7.84 -4.20
CA SER A 255 11.07 -8.25 -4.04
C SER A 255 11.69 -7.63 -2.78
N VAL A 256 11.46 -6.33 -2.55
CA VAL A 256 11.95 -5.62 -1.36
C VAL A 256 11.26 -6.11 -0.09
N ARG A 257 9.93 -6.32 -0.10
CA ARG A 257 9.19 -6.94 1.02
C ARG A 257 9.83 -8.26 1.42
N THR A 258 10.08 -9.13 0.44
CA THR A 258 10.68 -10.45 0.69
C THR A 258 12.07 -10.31 1.33
N LEU A 259 12.92 -9.45 0.77
CA LEU A 259 14.24 -9.20 1.33
C LEU A 259 14.18 -8.63 2.76
N ALA A 260 13.26 -7.71 3.02
CA ALA A 260 13.06 -7.12 4.34
C ALA A 260 12.62 -8.18 5.36
N LEU A 261 11.60 -8.98 5.02
CA LEU A 261 11.08 -10.04 5.88
C LEU A 261 12.13 -11.13 6.18
N GLN A 262 12.94 -11.53 5.19
CA GLN A 262 14.05 -12.47 5.39
C GLN A 262 15.10 -11.98 6.41
N ARG A 263 15.13 -10.67 6.69
CA ARG A 263 16.09 -10.02 7.59
C ARG A 263 15.43 -9.52 8.88
N GLY A 264 14.18 -9.91 9.13
CA GLY A 264 13.43 -9.46 10.32
C GLY A 264 13.10 -7.96 10.31
N ILE A 265 13.08 -7.30 9.14
CA ILE A 265 12.81 -5.87 9.03
C ILE A 265 11.30 -5.63 8.91
N VAL A 266 10.69 -5.08 9.97
CA VAL A 266 9.25 -4.73 10.04
C VAL A 266 8.92 -3.27 9.66
N GLU A 267 9.76 -2.64 8.83
CA GLU A 267 9.36 -1.38 8.18
C GLU A 267 8.25 -1.63 7.15
N THR A 268 7.35 -0.66 6.96
CA THR A 268 6.32 -0.76 5.91
C THR A 268 6.75 -0.09 4.61
N SER A 269 7.34 1.10 4.67
CA SER A 269 7.76 1.85 3.48
C SER A 269 8.81 1.08 2.68
N THR A 270 8.58 0.88 1.37
CA THR A 270 9.55 0.18 0.51
C THR A 270 10.89 0.90 0.49
N ARG A 271 10.89 2.24 0.49
CA ARG A 271 12.12 3.03 0.59
C ARG A 271 12.88 2.75 1.88
N ARG A 272 12.19 2.79 3.03
CA ARG A 272 12.80 2.52 4.34
C ARG A 272 13.31 1.08 4.46
N ARG A 273 12.58 0.12 3.89
CA ARG A 273 13.02 -1.27 3.77
C ARG A 273 14.34 -1.36 3.01
N ILE A 274 14.46 -0.73 1.84
CA ILE A 274 15.71 -0.71 1.06
C ILE A 274 16.85 -0.08 1.88
N GLU A 275 16.62 1.07 2.52
CA GLU A 275 17.61 1.76 3.37
C GLU A 275 18.12 0.85 4.49
N LYS A 276 17.21 0.15 5.20
CA LYS A 276 17.60 -0.78 6.27
C LYS A 276 18.34 -2.01 5.73
N ILE A 277 17.94 -2.55 4.58
CA ILE A 277 18.66 -3.68 3.96
C ILE A 277 20.08 -3.25 3.58
N ILE A 278 20.25 -2.09 2.95
CA ILE A 278 21.57 -1.54 2.60
C ILE A 278 22.44 -1.38 3.86
N LEU A 279 21.87 -0.83 4.94
CA LEU A 279 22.58 -0.65 6.20
C LEU A 279 23.04 -1.98 6.81
N LEU A 280 22.19 -3.02 6.78
CA LEU A 280 22.50 -4.33 7.34
C LEU A 280 23.54 -5.12 6.51
N GLU A 281 23.53 -4.96 5.19
CA GLU A 281 24.39 -5.75 4.29
C GLU A 281 25.70 -5.07 3.91
N GLY A 282 25.93 -3.84 4.37
CA GLY A 282 27.09 -3.03 3.96
C GLY A 282 26.95 -2.47 2.53
N GLY A 283 25.72 -2.41 2.01
CA GLY A 283 25.40 -1.91 0.68
C GLY A 283 25.75 -2.87 -0.46
N GLY A 284 25.65 -2.35 -1.68
CA GLY A 284 25.95 -3.11 -2.89
C GLY A 284 25.24 -2.55 -4.10
N LEU A 285 25.93 -2.57 -5.24
CA LEU A 285 25.46 -1.99 -6.50
C LEU A 285 24.05 -2.45 -6.90
N LEU A 286 23.64 -3.67 -6.56
CA LEU A 286 22.28 -4.14 -6.86
C LEU A 286 21.21 -3.41 -6.02
N LEU A 287 21.44 -3.20 -4.72
CA LEU A 287 20.45 -2.57 -3.84
C LEU A 287 20.33 -1.06 -4.11
N GLU A 288 21.44 -0.38 -4.40
CA GLU A 288 21.44 1.01 -4.85
C GLU A 288 20.63 1.17 -6.14
N ASN A 289 20.88 0.29 -7.12
CA ASN A 289 20.09 0.25 -8.36
C ASN A 289 18.60 -0.03 -8.09
N VAL A 290 18.26 -0.82 -7.06
CA VAL A 290 16.87 -1.10 -6.66
C VAL A 290 16.21 0.14 -6.06
N GLN A 291 16.95 0.93 -5.26
CA GLN A 291 16.48 2.21 -4.74
C GLN A 291 16.14 3.18 -5.88
N ASP A 292 17.05 3.33 -6.85
CA ASP A 292 16.83 4.18 -8.02
C ASP A 292 15.68 3.69 -8.90
N ALA A 293 15.64 2.37 -9.17
CA ALA A 293 14.55 1.73 -9.91
C ALA A 293 13.20 1.95 -9.23
N PHE A 294 13.14 1.87 -7.90
CA PHE A 294 11.93 2.13 -7.15
C PHE A 294 11.49 3.60 -7.24
N ARG A 295 12.43 4.55 -7.15
CA ARG A 295 12.15 5.98 -7.38
C ARG A 295 11.56 6.22 -8.76
N VAL A 296 12.15 5.62 -9.80
CA VAL A 296 11.65 5.72 -11.19
C VAL A 296 10.28 5.05 -11.32
N ALA A 297 10.07 3.89 -10.72
CA ALA A 297 8.77 3.22 -10.74
C ALA A 297 7.66 4.07 -10.11
N LEU A 298 7.95 4.74 -8.98
CA LEU A 298 7.04 5.70 -8.38
C LEU A 298 6.76 6.88 -9.31
N LYS A 299 7.80 7.47 -9.92
CA LYS A 299 7.65 8.56 -10.89
C LYS A 299 6.70 8.16 -12.01
N LEU A 300 7.00 7.05 -12.70
CA LEU A 300 6.21 6.52 -13.81
C LEU A 300 4.77 6.25 -13.38
N ARG A 301 4.54 5.72 -12.17
CA ARG A 301 3.19 5.54 -11.62
C ARG A 301 2.45 6.85 -11.53
N THR A 302 3.08 7.94 -11.11
CA THR A 302 2.39 9.24 -10.98
C THR A 302 2.20 9.98 -12.31
N GLU A 303 2.76 9.45 -13.39
CA GLU A 303 2.74 10.01 -14.74
C GLU A 303 1.93 9.15 -15.73
N THR A 304 1.23 8.11 -15.26
CA THR A 304 0.30 7.34 -16.11
C THR A 304 -0.82 8.23 -16.62
N GLN A 305 -1.47 7.83 -17.71
CA GLN A 305 -2.57 8.60 -18.26
C GLN A 305 -3.70 8.70 -17.22
N THR A 306 -4.17 9.92 -16.99
CA THR A 306 -5.21 10.22 -16.01
C THR A 306 -6.47 10.77 -16.67
N GLU A 307 -7.60 10.50 -16.05
CA GLU A 307 -8.91 11.01 -16.44
C GLU A 307 -9.58 11.66 -15.22
N TRP A 308 -10.63 12.44 -15.48
CA TRP A 308 -11.41 13.09 -14.43
C TRP A 308 -12.81 12.50 -14.41
N GLU A 309 -13.20 11.95 -13.27
CA GLU A 309 -14.51 11.35 -13.05
C GLU A 309 -15.09 11.87 -11.74
N GLU A 310 -16.25 12.51 -11.79
CA GLU A 310 -16.92 13.10 -10.62
C GLU A 310 -16.03 14.02 -9.74
N GLY A 311 -15.09 14.73 -10.36
CA GLY A 311 -14.13 15.63 -9.69
C GLY A 311 -12.88 14.94 -9.15
N PHE A 312 -12.79 13.61 -9.23
CA PHE A 312 -11.59 12.87 -8.86
C PHE A 312 -10.71 12.60 -10.06
N ILE A 313 -9.40 12.62 -9.85
CA ILE A 313 -8.45 12.13 -10.84
C ILE A 313 -8.36 10.61 -10.70
N SER A 314 -8.55 9.89 -11.81
CA SER A 314 -8.42 8.44 -11.90
C SER A 314 -7.33 8.07 -12.90
N SER A 315 -6.80 6.85 -12.81
CA SER A 315 -5.89 6.31 -13.81
C SER A 315 -6.00 4.80 -13.86
N SER A 316 -5.98 4.24 -15.07
CA SER A 316 -5.90 2.80 -15.29
C SER A 316 -4.56 2.19 -14.86
N GLY A 317 -3.55 3.02 -14.57
CA GLY A 317 -2.19 2.57 -14.24
C GLY A 317 -1.34 2.22 -15.48
N TYR A 318 -1.86 2.47 -16.68
CA TYR A 318 -1.16 2.28 -17.93
C TYR A 318 -0.47 3.56 -18.41
N MET A 319 0.73 3.39 -18.95
CA MET A 319 1.33 4.37 -19.87
C MET A 319 0.85 4.09 -21.28
N SER A 320 0.36 5.11 -21.97
CA SER A 320 -0.17 4.98 -23.33
C SER A 320 0.94 4.75 -24.37
N ARG A 321 0.55 4.28 -25.56
CA ARG A 321 1.48 4.10 -26.69
C ARG A 321 2.19 5.40 -27.04
N GLU A 322 1.51 6.54 -26.93
CA GLU A 322 2.02 7.87 -27.20
C GLU A 322 3.08 8.28 -26.17
N GLN A 323 2.82 8.08 -24.88
CA GLN A 323 3.80 8.32 -23.81
C GLN A 323 5.06 7.47 -24.01
N LEU A 324 4.88 6.20 -24.42
CA LEU A 324 5.99 5.30 -24.70
C LEU A 324 6.84 5.68 -25.93
N LYS A 325 6.47 6.69 -26.73
CA LYS A 325 7.34 7.23 -27.80
C LYS A 325 8.45 8.13 -27.25
N ASP A 326 8.30 8.64 -26.02
CA ASP A 326 9.31 9.45 -25.36
C ASP A 326 10.56 8.62 -25.05
N LYS A 327 11.74 9.11 -25.49
CA LYS A 327 13.02 8.41 -25.35
C LYS A 327 13.46 8.27 -23.89
N GLN A 328 13.18 9.27 -23.06
CA GLN A 328 13.53 9.25 -21.64
C GLN A 328 12.66 8.23 -20.91
N ILE A 329 11.35 8.21 -21.17
CA ILE A 329 10.43 7.20 -20.60
C ILE A 329 10.88 5.79 -21.00
N GLN A 330 11.23 5.56 -22.28
CA GLN A 330 11.74 4.25 -22.71
C GLN A 330 13.05 3.87 -22.01
N TYR A 331 13.97 4.82 -21.82
CA TYR A 331 15.24 4.58 -21.14
C TYR A 331 15.00 4.22 -19.67
N ASP A 332 14.24 5.04 -18.95
CA ASP A 332 13.86 4.86 -17.55
C ASP A 332 13.20 3.50 -17.35
N LEU A 333 12.24 3.15 -18.21
CA LEU A 333 11.50 1.89 -18.12
C LEU A 333 12.40 0.69 -18.41
N ARG A 334 13.23 0.72 -19.46
CA ARG A 334 14.17 -0.38 -19.78
C ARG A 334 15.17 -0.62 -18.67
N ASN A 335 15.75 0.44 -18.12
CA ASN A 335 16.72 0.32 -17.02
C ASN A 335 16.07 -0.27 -15.78
N THR A 336 14.90 0.26 -15.41
CA THR A 336 14.13 -0.21 -14.25
C THR A 336 13.75 -1.68 -14.40
N LEU A 337 13.23 -2.09 -15.57
CA LEU A 337 12.94 -3.50 -15.89
C LEU A 337 14.20 -4.39 -15.84
N GLY A 338 15.36 -3.85 -16.24
CA GLY A 338 16.64 -4.51 -16.09
C GLY A 338 16.99 -4.79 -14.62
N VAL A 339 16.74 -3.84 -13.72
CA VAL A 339 16.91 -4.00 -12.27
C VAL A 339 15.91 -5.02 -11.70
N VAL A 340 14.62 -4.93 -12.06
CA VAL A 340 13.59 -5.90 -11.64
C VAL A 340 14.02 -7.32 -12.02
N ARG A 341 14.52 -7.51 -13.24
CA ARG A 341 15.04 -8.80 -13.71
C ARG A 341 16.24 -9.30 -12.88
N ARG A 342 17.16 -8.41 -12.48
CA ARG A 342 18.34 -8.78 -11.68
C ARG A 342 17.95 -9.19 -10.26
N ILE A 343 17.13 -8.40 -9.56
CA ILE A 343 16.69 -8.71 -8.19
C ILE A 343 15.84 -9.99 -8.17
N HIS A 344 14.93 -10.15 -9.12
CA HIS A 344 14.12 -11.37 -9.24
C HIS A 344 14.99 -12.62 -9.46
N ARG A 345 16.03 -12.54 -10.29
CA ARG A 345 17.01 -13.64 -10.46
C ARG A 345 17.84 -13.90 -9.21
N SER A 346 18.08 -12.90 -8.36
CA SER A 346 18.70 -13.09 -7.05
C SER A 346 17.80 -13.95 -6.17
N LEU A 347 16.54 -13.53 -6.01
CA LEU A 347 15.55 -14.26 -5.21
C LEU A 347 15.30 -15.69 -5.70
N GLN A 348 15.31 -15.92 -7.03
CA GLN A 348 15.22 -17.27 -7.58
C GLN A 348 16.43 -18.15 -7.20
N ARG A 349 17.63 -17.57 -7.10
CA ARG A 349 18.82 -18.30 -6.66
C ARG A 349 18.76 -18.60 -5.16
N GLU A 350 18.32 -17.64 -4.35
CA GLU A 350 18.07 -17.84 -2.92
C GLU A 350 17.04 -18.93 -2.67
N LEU A 351 15.92 -18.93 -3.41
CA LEU A 351 14.90 -19.98 -3.31
C LEU A 351 15.49 -21.37 -3.58
N ARG A 352 16.23 -21.53 -4.69
CA ARG A 352 16.89 -22.80 -5.02
C ARG A 352 17.88 -23.23 -3.95
N ALA A 353 18.57 -22.30 -3.30
CA ALA A 353 19.50 -22.60 -2.23
C ALA A 353 18.77 -23.04 -0.96
N ALA A 354 17.69 -22.36 -0.58
CA ALA A 354 16.85 -22.71 0.56
C ALA A 354 16.20 -24.09 0.38
N GLU A 355 15.64 -24.38 -0.80
CA GLU A 355 15.03 -25.68 -1.12
C GLU A 355 16.03 -26.84 -1.20
N ARG A 356 17.33 -26.55 -1.38
CA ARG A 356 18.40 -27.57 -1.30
C ARG A 356 18.83 -27.86 0.14
N LYS A 357 18.75 -26.87 1.04
CA LYS A 357 19.13 -27.04 2.45
C LYS A 357 18.05 -27.75 3.27
N GLY A 358 16.79 -27.67 2.84
CA GLY A 358 15.66 -28.38 3.45
C GLY A 358 15.39 -29.79 2.88
N ARG A 359 16.26 -30.29 2.00
CA ARG A 359 16.31 -31.69 1.55
C ARG A 359 17.54 -32.34 2.15
#